data_AF-A0A0F4TKZ3-F1
#
_entry.id   AF-A0A0F4TKZ3-F1
#
_cell.length_a   1.000
_cell.length_b   1.000
_cell.length_c   1.000
_cell.angle_alpha   90.00
_cell.angle_beta   90.00
_cell.angle_gamma   90.00
#
_symmetry.space_group_name_H-M   'P 1'
#
loop_
_entity.id
_entity.type
_entity.pdbx_description
1 polymer ?
#
loop_
_entity_poly.entity_id
_entity_poly.type
_entity_poly.pdbx_seq_one_letter_code
_entity_poly.pdbx_strand_id
1 'polypeptide(L)'
;MTNRLTTELRRLSFENHDYCISCGYSFCKGDTAHLGYGFDDSPLYACDACISKLKETATRVHFTPRPYAVPAPSSQLWRYMDFTKYVSLLSSRGLYFTRTDCFEDIFEGAKGLKKNKAKWDSHYLDFFRSAIKNPPEGYNCELSESEVEEQAQKLICDLETGGEAHKKRTFVSCWHESEHESEAMWRLYSSFLANAVAVRTSYKSLYLSLGRDPSISIGRIEYINLKDKYAGVYKSFWRKRKSFEHEREVRALLQDFESPDLGRLLPCDLDVLIEEVFVSPKAPPWFVHLINDVNEKYGVKVKVSPSELGEEPFF
;
A
#
# COMPACT_ATOMS: atom_id res chain seq x y z
N MET A 1 -30.35 4.94 -1.01
CA MET A 1 -29.17 4.06 -0.89
C MET A 1 -29.44 3.13 0.27
N THR A 2 -29.20 1.84 0.12
CA THR A 2 -29.51 0.82 1.15
C THR A 2 -28.36 0.58 2.14
N ASN A 3 -27.15 1.06 1.83
CA ASN A 3 -25.93 0.85 2.61
C ASN A 3 -25.54 -0.63 2.79
N ARG A 4 -26.05 -1.54 1.94
CA ARG A 4 -25.70 -2.97 1.91
C ARG A 4 -24.29 -3.19 1.33
N LEU A 5 -23.25 -2.85 2.09
CA LEU A 5 -21.84 -2.92 1.71
C LEU A 5 -21.18 -4.23 2.15
N THR A 6 -21.41 -5.30 1.39
CA THR A 6 -20.75 -6.59 1.65
C THR A 6 -19.28 -6.55 1.25
N THR A 7 -18.48 -7.46 1.82
CA THR A 7 -17.06 -7.62 1.44
C THR A 7 -16.91 -7.90 -0.05
N GLU A 8 -17.84 -8.66 -0.65
CA GLU A 8 -17.84 -8.97 -2.08
C GLU A 8 -18.03 -7.71 -2.94
N LEU A 9 -19.00 -6.85 -2.61
CA LEU A 9 -19.22 -5.60 -3.33
C LEU A 9 -18.03 -4.64 -3.19
N ARG A 10 -17.40 -4.58 -1.99
CA ARG A 10 -16.18 -3.78 -1.77
C ARG A 10 -15.00 -4.33 -2.57
N ARG A 11 -14.82 -5.65 -2.61
CA ARG A 11 -13.80 -6.33 -3.43
C ARG A 11 -14.01 -6.06 -4.92
N LEU A 12 -15.25 -6.17 -5.40
CA LEU A 12 -15.60 -5.90 -6.78
C LEU A 12 -15.24 -4.47 -7.19
N SER A 13 -15.64 -3.49 -6.38
CA SER A 13 -15.30 -2.08 -6.62
C SER A 13 -13.79 -1.83 -6.53
N PHE A 14 -13.07 -2.51 -5.63
CA PHE A 14 -11.62 -2.40 -5.54
C PHE A 14 -10.94 -2.95 -6.81
N GLU A 15 -11.30 -4.15 -7.25
CA GLU A 15 -10.68 -4.79 -8.42
C GLU A 15 -11.01 -4.05 -9.74
N ASN A 16 -12.15 -3.37 -9.81
CA ASN A 16 -12.63 -2.66 -10.99
C ASN A 16 -12.62 -1.14 -10.80
N HIS A 17 -11.82 -0.61 -9.87
CA HIS A 17 -11.86 0.80 -9.45
C HIS A 17 -11.89 1.80 -10.61
N ASP A 18 -11.10 1.54 -11.66
CA ASP A 18 -10.96 2.46 -12.79
C ASP A 18 -12.02 2.26 -13.89
N TYR A 19 -12.83 1.19 -13.85
CA TYR A 19 -13.73 0.84 -14.96
C TYR A 19 -15.13 0.40 -14.52
N CYS A 20 -16.15 0.84 -15.24
CA CYS A 20 -17.50 0.33 -15.13
C CYS A 20 -17.56 -1.13 -15.62
N ILE A 21 -17.99 -2.05 -14.77
CA ILE A 21 -18.05 -3.49 -15.09
C ILE A 21 -19.05 -3.77 -16.22
N SER A 22 -20.09 -2.95 -16.29
CA SER A 22 -21.20 -3.16 -17.21
C SER A 22 -20.94 -2.72 -18.66
N CYS A 23 -20.01 -1.79 -18.89
CA CYS A 23 -19.76 -1.25 -20.23
C CYS A 23 -18.28 -0.94 -20.53
N GLY A 24 -17.36 -1.13 -19.57
CA GLY A 24 -15.94 -0.83 -19.73
C GLY A 24 -15.59 0.66 -19.70
N TYR A 25 -16.54 1.55 -19.37
CA TYR A 25 -16.28 2.98 -19.27
C TYR A 25 -15.17 3.26 -18.23
N SER A 26 -14.14 4.00 -18.64
CA SER A 26 -13.03 4.42 -17.77
C SER A 26 -13.43 5.66 -16.99
N PHE A 27 -13.43 5.57 -15.67
CA PHE A 27 -13.85 6.67 -14.81
C PHE A 27 -12.86 7.85 -14.84
N CYS A 28 -13.41 9.05 -14.89
CA CYS A 28 -12.69 10.31 -14.79
C CYS A 28 -12.87 10.94 -13.40
N LYS A 29 -11.88 11.71 -12.93
CA LYS A 29 -11.97 12.40 -11.63
C LYS A 29 -13.23 13.27 -11.58
N GLY A 30 -14.07 13.02 -10.57
CA GLY A 30 -15.34 13.74 -10.38
C GLY A 30 -16.57 12.95 -10.85
N ASP A 31 -16.38 11.88 -11.62
CA ASP A 31 -17.46 10.97 -11.99
C ASP A 31 -18.10 10.34 -10.75
N THR A 32 -19.35 9.94 -10.88
CA THR A 32 -20.05 9.17 -9.84
C THR A 32 -20.09 7.70 -10.24
N ALA A 33 -19.56 6.85 -9.36
CA ALA A 33 -19.69 5.41 -9.48
C ALA A 33 -20.77 4.88 -8.53
N HIS A 34 -21.56 3.95 -9.02
CA HIS A 34 -22.70 3.35 -8.32
C HIS A 34 -22.36 1.92 -7.97
N LEU A 35 -22.30 1.64 -6.67
CA LEU A 35 -22.13 0.28 -6.16
C LEU A 35 -23.50 -0.24 -5.73
N GLY A 36 -23.83 -1.45 -6.13
CA GLY A 36 -25.11 -2.04 -5.78
C GLY A 36 -25.27 -3.44 -6.32
N TYR A 37 -26.52 -3.84 -6.55
CA TYR A 37 -26.87 -5.18 -6.98
C TYR A 37 -27.78 -5.17 -8.19
N GLY A 38 -27.52 -6.08 -9.13
CA GLY A 38 -28.32 -6.32 -10.32
C GLY A 38 -29.65 -7.01 -10.01
N PHE A 39 -30.43 -7.28 -11.06
CA PHE A 39 -31.72 -7.97 -10.93
C PHE A 39 -31.60 -9.43 -10.52
N ASP A 40 -30.43 -10.04 -10.75
CA ASP A 40 -30.02 -11.37 -10.30
C ASP A 40 -29.34 -11.35 -8.91
N ASP A 41 -29.40 -10.21 -8.22
CA ASP A 41 -28.74 -9.92 -6.94
C ASP A 41 -27.19 -10.01 -6.97
N SER A 42 -26.57 -10.07 -8.16
CA SER A 42 -25.11 -10.01 -8.33
C SER A 42 -24.56 -8.61 -8.03
N PRO A 43 -23.37 -8.47 -7.42
CA PRO A 43 -22.78 -7.17 -7.14
C PRO A 43 -22.35 -6.48 -8.44
N LEU A 44 -22.53 -5.16 -8.52
CA LEU A 44 -22.19 -4.35 -9.68
C LEU A 44 -21.51 -3.04 -9.28
N TYR A 45 -20.52 -2.65 -10.08
CA TYR A 45 -19.85 -1.34 -10.05
C TYR A 45 -20.10 -0.65 -11.40
N ALA A 46 -20.95 0.36 -11.40
CA ALA A 46 -21.52 0.95 -12.62
C ALA A 46 -21.29 2.46 -12.70
N CYS A 47 -21.10 2.98 -13.92
CA CYS A 47 -21.16 4.42 -14.20
C CYS A 47 -22.61 4.91 -14.31
N ASP A 48 -22.82 6.23 -14.40
CA ASP A 48 -24.14 6.85 -14.53
C ASP A 48 -24.98 6.25 -15.66
N ALA A 49 -24.37 6.00 -16.83
CA ALA A 49 -25.06 5.42 -17.98
C ALA A 49 -25.55 3.96 -17.76
N CYS A 50 -24.96 3.25 -16.79
CA CYS A 50 -25.30 1.87 -16.47
C CYS A 50 -26.12 1.74 -15.17
N ILE A 51 -26.53 2.84 -14.55
CA ILE A 51 -27.27 2.80 -13.28
C ILE A 51 -28.58 2.01 -13.38
N SER A 52 -29.23 2.00 -14.55
CA SER A 52 -30.45 1.24 -14.81
C SER A 52 -30.28 -0.28 -14.71
N LYS A 53 -29.03 -0.77 -14.76
CA LYS A 53 -28.71 -2.19 -14.54
C LYS A 53 -28.74 -2.58 -13.06
N LEU A 54 -28.74 -1.60 -12.16
CA LEU A 54 -28.88 -1.82 -10.72
C LEU A 54 -30.36 -1.91 -10.35
N LYS A 55 -30.77 -3.04 -9.78
CA LYS A 55 -32.04 -3.16 -9.04
C LYS A 55 -31.96 -2.39 -7.72
N GLU A 56 -30.79 -2.39 -7.10
CA GLU A 56 -30.53 -1.77 -5.80
C GLU A 56 -29.23 -0.95 -5.87
N THR A 57 -29.26 0.33 -5.48
CA THR A 57 -28.04 1.11 -5.23
C THR A 57 -27.68 1.06 -3.75
N ALA A 58 -26.58 0.36 -3.43
CA ALA A 58 -26.07 0.26 -2.08
C ALA A 58 -25.38 1.56 -1.63
N THR A 59 -24.47 2.08 -2.45
CA THR A 59 -23.81 3.37 -2.22
C THR A 59 -23.42 4.05 -3.53
N ARG A 60 -23.22 5.37 -3.47
CA ARG A 60 -22.63 6.17 -4.55
C ARG A 60 -21.30 6.73 -4.06
N VAL A 61 -20.29 6.65 -4.90
CA VAL A 61 -18.93 7.07 -4.57
C VAL A 61 -18.44 8.01 -5.66
N HIS A 62 -17.95 9.18 -5.25
CA HIS A 62 -17.23 10.05 -6.16
C HIS A 62 -15.89 9.41 -6.51
N PHE A 63 -15.70 9.14 -7.80
CA PHE A 63 -14.48 8.53 -8.28
C PHE A 63 -13.30 9.49 -8.10
N THR A 64 -12.24 8.96 -7.51
CA THR A 64 -10.94 9.61 -7.43
C THR A 64 -9.85 8.62 -7.86
N PRO A 65 -8.85 9.06 -8.65
CA PRO A 65 -7.73 8.20 -8.99
C PRO A 65 -6.98 7.73 -7.75
N ARG A 66 -6.45 6.51 -7.80
CA ARG A 66 -5.63 5.96 -6.72
C ARG A 66 -4.40 6.85 -6.46
N PRO A 67 -3.93 6.95 -5.20
CA PRO A 67 -2.71 7.71 -4.89
C PRO A 67 -1.41 7.01 -5.34
N TYR A 68 -1.51 5.79 -5.85
CA TYR A 68 -0.44 4.90 -6.28
C TYR A 68 -0.78 4.23 -7.62
N ALA A 69 0.24 3.77 -8.33
CA ALA A 69 0.08 2.93 -9.51
C ALA A 69 0.03 1.45 -9.10
N VAL A 70 -0.89 0.69 -9.69
CA VAL A 70 -1.01 -0.75 -9.47
C VAL A 70 -0.01 -1.49 -10.39
N PRO A 71 0.80 -2.42 -9.86
CA PRO A 71 1.64 -3.29 -10.68
C PRO A 71 0.85 -4.16 -11.65
N ALA A 72 1.49 -4.63 -12.72
CA ALA A 72 0.85 -5.61 -13.58
C ALA A 72 0.70 -6.94 -12.81
N PRO A 73 -0.31 -7.79 -13.12
CA PRO A 73 -0.47 -9.09 -12.46
C PRO A 73 0.80 -9.95 -12.43
N SER A 74 1.59 -9.89 -13.50
CA SER A 74 2.84 -10.64 -13.68
C SER A 74 4.09 -9.94 -13.14
N SER A 75 3.98 -8.72 -12.62
CA SER A 75 5.13 -7.99 -12.05
C SER A 75 5.80 -8.83 -10.96
N GLN A 76 7.09 -9.13 -11.14
CA GLN A 76 7.88 -9.89 -10.19
C GLN A 76 8.25 -9.05 -8.97
N LEU A 77 7.99 -9.60 -7.79
CA LEU A 77 8.21 -8.97 -6.49
C LEU A 77 9.14 -9.85 -5.66
N TRP A 78 10.10 -9.20 -5.01
CA TRP A 78 11.11 -9.84 -4.18
C TRP A 78 11.04 -9.32 -2.75
N ARG A 79 11.13 -10.22 -1.77
CA ARG A 79 11.31 -9.86 -0.37
C ARG A 79 12.56 -10.50 0.19
N TYR A 80 13.59 -9.67 0.31
CA TYR A 80 14.85 -10.01 0.96
C TYR A 80 14.68 -9.95 2.48
N MET A 81 15.20 -10.95 3.19
CA MET A 81 15.11 -11.05 4.64
C MET A 81 16.20 -11.97 5.21
N ASP A 82 16.37 -11.92 6.53
CA ASP A 82 17.18 -12.89 7.25
C ASP A 82 16.42 -14.22 7.42
N PHE A 83 17.15 -15.28 7.77
CA PHE A 83 16.58 -16.60 8.01
C PHE A 83 15.51 -16.63 9.11
N THR A 84 15.63 -15.81 10.17
CA THR A 84 14.68 -15.86 11.28
C THR A 84 13.32 -15.26 10.89
N LYS A 85 13.31 -14.18 10.10
CA LYS A 85 12.09 -13.64 9.48
C LYS A 85 11.47 -14.63 8.49
N TYR A 86 12.28 -15.36 7.72
CA TYR A 86 11.78 -16.40 6.83
C TYR A 86 11.08 -17.52 7.61
N VAL A 87 11.72 -18.06 8.66
CA VAL A 87 11.09 -19.06 9.54
C VAL A 87 9.84 -18.50 10.23
N SER A 88 9.83 -17.22 10.62
CA SER A 88 8.65 -16.56 11.19
C SER A 88 7.48 -16.52 10.21
N LEU A 89 7.72 -16.17 8.94
CA LEU A 89 6.72 -16.21 7.86
C LEU A 89 6.12 -17.62 7.71
N LEU A 90 6.98 -18.65 7.66
CA LEU A 90 6.54 -20.03 7.48
C LEU A 90 5.73 -20.57 8.67
N SER A 91 6.28 -20.38 9.88
CA SER A 91 5.69 -20.88 11.12
C SER A 91 4.34 -20.23 11.42
N SER A 92 4.26 -18.92 11.20
CA SER A 92 3.05 -18.16 11.47
C SER A 92 2.00 -18.24 10.36
N ARG A 93 2.39 -18.69 9.16
CA ARG A 93 1.58 -18.61 7.93
C ARG A 93 0.96 -17.22 7.75
N GLY A 94 1.76 -16.21 8.06
CA GLY A 94 1.31 -14.83 8.12
C GLY A 94 2.35 -13.85 7.60
N LEU A 95 1.89 -12.89 6.82
CA LEU A 95 2.72 -11.80 6.34
C LEU A 95 2.73 -10.68 7.38
N TYR A 96 3.94 -10.32 7.83
CA TYR A 96 4.10 -9.24 8.81
C TYR A 96 4.10 -7.87 8.13
N PHE A 97 3.25 -6.97 8.64
CA PHE A 97 3.14 -5.57 8.29
C PHE A 97 3.64 -4.72 9.47
N THR A 98 4.67 -3.92 9.23
CA THR A 98 5.27 -3.04 10.23
C THR A 98 4.50 -1.72 10.29
N ARG A 99 4.25 -1.19 11.49
CA ARG A 99 3.65 0.13 11.64
C ARG A 99 4.62 1.22 11.14
N THR A 100 4.11 2.20 10.40
CA THR A 100 4.99 3.12 9.65
C THR A 100 5.86 4.04 10.52
N ASP A 101 5.52 4.27 11.80
CA ASP A 101 6.38 4.96 12.76
C ASP A 101 7.56 4.12 13.28
N CYS A 102 7.58 2.81 13.01
CA CYS A 102 8.68 1.90 13.36
C CYS A 102 9.72 1.75 12.24
N PHE A 103 9.56 2.44 11.10
CA PHE A 103 10.55 2.43 10.02
C PHE A 103 11.75 3.31 10.40
N GLU A 104 12.94 2.94 9.91
CA GLU A 104 14.15 3.75 10.09
C GLU A 104 14.07 5.10 9.36
N ASP A 105 13.41 5.14 8.20
CA ASP A 105 13.19 6.39 7.49
C ASP A 105 12.12 7.25 8.19
N ILE A 106 12.56 8.31 8.86
CA ILE A 106 11.68 9.29 9.51
C ILE A 106 10.71 9.98 8.54
N PHE A 107 10.96 9.91 7.23
CA PHE A 107 10.12 10.50 6.19
C PHE A 107 8.92 9.63 5.78
N GLU A 108 8.74 8.45 6.37
CA GLU A 108 7.56 7.63 6.10
C GLU A 108 6.28 8.36 6.51
N GLY A 109 5.43 8.68 5.52
CA GLY A 109 4.21 9.48 5.70
C GLY A 109 4.42 11.00 5.72
N ALA A 110 5.64 11.50 5.55
CA ALA A 110 5.94 12.93 5.57
C ALA A 110 5.31 13.68 4.37
N LYS A 111 4.90 14.94 4.61
CA LYS A 111 4.36 15.82 3.56
C LYS A 111 5.44 16.65 2.87
N GLY A 112 6.55 16.94 3.54
CA GLY A 112 7.62 17.78 3.02
C GLY A 112 8.71 18.01 4.05
N LEU A 113 9.68 18.86 3.73
CA LEU A 113 10.73 19.25 4.68
C LEU A 113 10.21 20.28 5.70
N LYS A 114 10.64 20.14 6.96
CA LYS A 114 10.31 21.07 8.05
C LYS A 114 10.64 22.53 7.74
N LYS A 115 11.76 22.80 7.05
CA LYS A 115 12.15 24.15 6.61
C LYS A 115 11.14 24.81 5.66
N ASN A 116 10.33 24.00 4.98
CA ASN A 116 9.29 24.45 4.06
C ASN A 116 7.90 24.45 4.73
N LYS A 117 7.79 24.18 6.04
CA LYS A 117 6.51 24.07 6.74
C LYS A 117 5.69 25.36 6.67
N ALA A 118 6.32 26.53 6.85
CA ALA A 118 5.60 27.82 6.79
C ALA A 118 4.86 28.04 5.45
N LYS A 119 5.45 27.61 4.33
CA LYS A 119 4.80 27.70 3.01
C LYS A 119 3.62 26.73 2.88
N TRP A 120 3.77 25.51 3.41
CA TRP A 120 2.67 24.54 3.49
C TRP A 120 1.54 25.09 4.35
N ASP A 121 1.88 25.62 5.52
CA ASP A 121 0.90 26.14 6.47
C ASP A 121 0.13 27.31 5.90
N SER A 122 0.82 28.27 5.27
CA SER A 122 0.19 29.40 4.59
C SER A 122 -0.81 28.93 3.53
N HIS A 123 -0.44 27.96 2.69
CA HIS A 123 -1.34 27.43 1.65
C HIS A 123 -2.60 26.80 2.24
N TYR A 124 -2.47 25.96 3.27
CA TYR A 124 -3.63 25.29 3.87
C TYR A 124 -4.47 26.23 4.72
N LEU A 125 -3.88 27.22 5.39
CA LEU A 125 -4.62 28.26 6.10
C LEU A 125 -5.51 29.04 5.13
N ASP A 126 -4.98 29.44 3.96
CA ASP A 126 -5.78 30.13 2.94
C ASP A 126 -6.92 29.24 2.41
N PHE A 127 -6.63 27.96 2.18
CA PHE A 127 -7.65 26.97 1.82
C PHE A 127 -8.73 26.84 2.91
N PHE A 128 -8.36 26.68 4.17
CA PHE A 128 -9.31 26.50 5.28
C PHE A 128 -10.15 27.75 5.51
N ARG A 129 -9.54 28.95 5.50
CA ARG A 129 -10.28 30.22 5.57
C ARG A 129 -11.32 30.31 4.45
N SER A 130 -10.92 29.96 3.22
CA SER A 130 -11.82 29.95 2.07
C SER A 130 -12.94 28.92 2.25
N ALA A 131 -12.62 27.70 2.67
CA ALA A 131 -13.61 26.64 2.88
C ALA A 131 -14.62 26.98 3.99
N ILE A 132 -14.18 27.59 5.08
CA ILE A 132 -15.05 28.04 6.18
C ILE A 132 -16.00 29.16 5.70
N LYS A 133 -15.47 30.14 4.96
CA LYS A 133 -16.25 31.29 4.45
C LYS A 133 -17.25 30.91 3.35
N ASN A 134 -17.03 29.79 2.65
CA ASN A 134 -17.85 29.34 1.53
C ASN A 134 -18.53 28.00 1.85
N PRO A 135 -19.48 27.96 2.80
CA PRO A 135 -20.20 26.73 3.12
C PRO A 135 -21.08 26.27 1.94
N PRO A 136 -21.55 24.99 1.96
CA PRO A 136 -22.44 24.48 0.93
C PRO A 136 -23.73 25.29 0.78
N GLU A 137 -24.37 25.17 -0.38
CA GLU A 137 -25.64 25.85 -0.68
C GLU A 137 -26.70 25.58 0.41
N GLY A 138 -27.37 26.65 0.86
CA GLY A 138 -28.34 26.60 1.96
C GLY A 138 -27.76 26.88 3.36
N TYR A 139 -26.45 27.06 3.48
CA TYR A 139 -25.78 27.44 4.72
C TYR A 139 -25.13 28.81 4.57
N ASN A 140 -25.11 29.60 5.65
CA ASN A 140 -24.42 30.89 5.71
C ASN A 140 -23.29 30.84 6.76
N CYS A 141 -22.17 31.49 6.47
CA CYS A 141 -21.11 31.68 7.44
C CYS A 141 -21.40 32.93 8.28
N GLU A 142 -21.79 32.74 9.54
CA GLU A 142 -22.04 33.84 10.49
C GLU A 142 -20.82 34.18 11.36
N LEU A 143 -19.69 33.52 11.11
CA LEU A 143 -18.46 33.69 11.88
C LEU A 143 -17.78 35.03 11.58
N SER A 144 -17.29 35.69 12.62
CA SER A 144 -16.41 36.85 12.51
C SER A 144 -15.05 36.47 11.91
N GLU A 145 -14.29 37.46 11.42
CA GLU A 145 -12.95 37.20 10.88
C GLU A 145 -12.00 36.55 11.89
N SER A 146 -12.12 36.93 13.17
CA SER A 146 -11.32 36.34 14.25
C SER A 146 -11.67 34.88 14.49
N GLU A 147 -12.95 34.51 14.43
CA GLU A 147 -13.38 33.12 14.62
C GLU A 147 -13.00 32.24 13.43
N VAL A 148 -13.05 32.77 12.20
CA VAL A 148 -12.55 32.06 11.01
C VAL A 148 -11.06 31.78 11.14
N GLU A 149 -10.28 32.75 11.63
CA GLU A 149 -8.84 32.57 11.84
C GLU A 149 -8.55 31.52 12.91
N GLU A 150 -9.25 31.57 14.05
CA GLU A 150 -9.10 30.58 15.12
C GLU A 150 -9.41 29.16 14.62
N GLN A 151 -10.51 28.99 13.87
CA GLN A 151 -10.89 27.69 13.31
C GLN A 151 -9.90 27.20 12.25
N ALA A 152 -9.41 28.08 11.36
CA ALA A 152 -8.39 27.72 10.38
C ALA A 152 -7.09 27.28 11.07
N GLN A 153 -6.69 27.98 12.13
CA GLN A 153 -5.52 27.63 12.94
C GLN A 153 -5.71 26.29 13.68
N LYS A 154 -6.92 25.98 14.12
CA LYS A 154 -7.24 24.67 14.70
C LYS A 154 -7.15 23.56 13.67
N LEU A 155 -7.75 23.74 12.48
CA LEU A 155 -7.73 22.74 11.41
C LEU A 155 -6.32 22.38 10.95
N ILE A 156 -5.41 23.36 10.90
CA ILE A 156 -4.01 23.07 10.55
C ILE A 156 -3.26 22.32 11.67
N CYS A 157 -3.53 22.62 12.94
CA CYS A 157 -3.02 21.85 14.08
C CYS A 157 -3.56 20.41 14.06
N ASP A 158 -4.83 20.24 13.74
CA ASP A 158 -5.48 18.94 13.60
C ASP A 158 -4.89 18.15 12.43
N LEU A 159 -4.53 18.81 11.33
CA LEU A 159 -3.88 18.18 10.19
C LEU A 159 -2.50 17.61 10.55
N GLU A 160 -1.69 18.35 11.31
CA GLU A 160 -0.38 17.89 11.79
C GLU A 160 -0.54 16.72 12.77
N THR A 161 -1.40 16.88 13.78
CA THR A 161 -1.69 15.85 14.78
C THR A 161 -2.24 14.57 14.13
N GLY A 162 -3.12 14.72 13.14
CA GLY A 162 -3.66 13.62 12.34
C GLY A 162 -2.60 12.91 11.52
N GLY A 163 -1.59 13.63 11.01
CA GLY A 163 -0.43 13.05 10.33
C GLY A 163 0.35 12.07 11.21
N GLU A 164 0.68 12.49 12.43
CA GLU A 164 1.37 11.64 13.41
C GLU A 164 0.51 10.45 13.86
N ALA A 165 -0.79 10.68 14.09
CA ALA A 165 -1.72 9.61 14.42
C ALA A 165 -1.87 8.59 13.28
N HIS A 166 -1.87 9.04 12.02
CA HIS A 166 -1.96 8.15 10.86
C HIS A 166 -0.74 7.22 10.73
N LYS A 167 0.46 7.67 11.13
CA LYS A 167 1.63 6.79 11.13
C LYS A 167 1.43 5.58 12.06
N LYS A 168 0.77 5.79 13.19
CA LYS A 168 0.43 4.76 14.18
C LYS A 168 -0.78 3.90 13.81
N ARG A 169 -1.39 4.16 12.66
CA ARG A 169 -2.57 3.41 12.16
C ARG A 169 -2.33 2.83 10.77
N THR A 170 -1.14 3.04 10.20
CA THR A 170 -0.76 2.55 8.88
C THR A 170 0.30 1.48 9.05
N PHE A 171 0.02 0.30 8.50
CA PHE A 171 0.86 -0.88 8.57
C PHE A 171 1.26 -1.28 7.15
N VAL A 172 2.54 -1.59 6.94
CA VAL A 172 3.11 -1.79 5.60
C VAL A 172 3.98 -3.04 5.55
N SER A 173 3.81 -3.81 4.46
CA SER A 173 4.76 -4.83 4.01
C SER A 173 5.38 -4.40 2.68
N CYS A 174 6.70 -4.28 2.63
CA CYS A 174 7.47 -3.78 1.49
C CYS A 174 8.01 -4.93 0.62
N TRP A 175 8.00 -4.73 -0.69
CA TRP A 175 8.52 -5.64 -1.71
C TRP A 175 9.32 -4.86 -2.75
N HIS A 176 10.31 -5.50 -3.37
CA HIS A 176 11.14 -4.94 -4.43
C HIS A 176 10.63 -5.44 -5.79
N GLU A 177 10.19 -4.55 -6.67
CA GLU A 177 9.76 -4.94 -8.03
C GLU A 177 10.97 -5.01 -8.98
N SER A 178 11.30 -6.20 -9.46
CA SER A 178 12.39 -6.44 -10.40
C SER A 178 12.27 -7.80 -11.09
N GLU A 179 12.69 -7.89 -12.35
CA GLU A 179 12.78 -9.17 -13.09
C GLU A 179 14.02 -10.00 -12.69
N HIS A 180 14.99 -9.37 -12.05
CA HIS A 180 16.25 -9.99 -11.64
C HIS A 180 16.57 -9.67 -10.18
N GLU A 181 17.47 -10.47 -9.60
CA GLU A 181 18.03 -10.22 -8.29
C GLU A 181 18.77 -8.87 -8.23
N SER A 182 18.75 -8.24 -7.05
CA SER A 182 19.45 -6.97 -6.81
C SER A 182 20.59 -7.15 -5.82
N GLU A 183 21.83 -6.93 -6.27
CA GLU A 183 23.03 -6.98 -5.43
C GLU A 183 22.95 -5.98 -4.26
N ALA A 184 22.42 -4.78 -4.52
CA ALA A 184 22.20 -3.76 -3.51
C ALA A 184 21.19 -4.23 -2.45
N MET A 185 20.09 -4.87 -2.86
CA MET A 185 19.09 -5.39 -1.92
C MET A 185 19.64 -6.55 -1.10
N TRP A 186 20.41 -7.46 -1.71
CA TRP A 186 21.15 -8.46 -0.97
C TRP A 186 22.02 -7.81 0.10
N ARG A 187 22.86 -6.82 -0.26
CA ARG A 187 23.69 -6.10 0.71
C ARG A 187 22.89 -5.46 1.83
N LEU A 188 21.74 -4.85 1.56
CA LEU A 188 20.91 -4.20 2.57
C LEU A 188 20.33 -5.19 3.60
N TYR A 189 20.02 -6.41 3.17
CA TYR A 189 19.36 -7.42 4.02
C TYR A 189 20.29 -8.54 4.50
N SER A 190 21.49 -8.64 3.92
CA SER A 190 22.53 -9.63 4.26
C SER A 190 23.79 -8.99 4.86
N SER A 191 23.77 -7.69 5.19
CA SER A 191 24.98 -6.95 5.59
C SER A 191 25.65 -7.55 6.83
N PHE A 192 24.86 -8.13 7.73
CA PHE A 192 25.33 -8.68 9.01
C PHE A 192 25.23 -10.20 9.09
N LEU A 193 24.53 -10.85 8.16
CA LEU A 193 24.31 -12.29 8.15
C LEU A 193 24.49 -12.81 6.72
N ALA A 194 25.44 -13.73 6.53
CA ALA A 194 25.62 -14.42 5.25
C ALA A 194 24.36 -15.22 4.84
N ASN A 195 23.59 -15.65 5.85
CA ASN A 195 22.42 -16.51 5.74
C ASN A 195 21.13 -15.70 5.50
N ALA A 196 21.13 -14.89 4.44
CA ALA A 196 19.93 -14.18 3.97
C ALA A 196 19.19 -15.01 2.91
N VAL A 197 17.89 -14.78 2.83
CA VAL A 197 16.94 -15.46 1.94
C VAL A 197 16.13 -14.40 1.21
N ALA A 198 15.79 -14.65 -0.04
CA ALA A 198 14.81 -13.85 -0.78
C ALA A 198 13.64 -14.73 -1.22
N VAL A 199 12.43 -14.26 -0.95
CA VAL A 199 11.20 -14.84 -1.51
C VAL A 199 10.88 -14.07 -2.78
N ARG A 200 10.66 -14.79 -3.89
CA ARG A 200 10.11 -14.24 -5.11
C ARG A 200 8.64 -14.62 -5.25
N THR A 201 7.84 -13.67 -5.70
CA THR A 201 6.41 -13.81 -5.97
C THR A 201 6.01 -12.89 -7.12
N SER A 202 4.74 -12.92 -7.53
CA SER A 202 4.14 -11.93 -8.42
C SER A 202 3.15 -11.04 -7.69
N TYR A 203 2.83 -9.86 -8.23
CA TYR A 203 1.77 -9.01 -7.68
C TYR A 203 0.45 -9.77 -7.50
N LYS A 204 0.06 -10.56 -8.50
CA LYS A 204 -1.17 -11.37 -8.45
C LYS A 204 -1.13 -12.36 -7.28
N SER A 205 -0.03 -13.09 -7.13
CA SER A 205 0.15 -14.07 -6.06
C SER A 205 0.16 -13.43 -4.68
N LEU A 206 0.83 -12.27 -4.52
CA LEU A 206 0.76 -11.49 -3.28
C LEU A 206 -0.68 -11.07 -2.94
N TYR A 207 -1.44 -10.57 -3.92
CA TYR A 207 -2.83 -10.17 -3.68
C TYR A 207 -3.75 -11.36 -3.34
N LEU A 208 -3.59 -12.49 -4.04
CA LEU A 208 -4.36 -13.71 -3.82
C LEU A 208 -4.05 -14.35 -2.46
N SER A 209 -2.78 -14.44 -2.10
CA SER A 209 -2.35 -15.01 -0.81
C SER A 209 -2.90 -14.24 0.39
N LEU A 210 -3.16 -12.95 0.25
CA LEU A 210 -3.79 -12.10 1.26
C LEU A 210 -5.34 -12.12 1.18
N GLY A 211 -5.93 -13.12 0.51
CA GLY A 211 -7.38 -13.35 0.51
C GLY A 211 -8.19 -12.36 -0.34
N ARG A 212 -7.54 -11.62 -1.26
CA ARG A 212 -8.18 -10.55 -2.05
C ARG A 212 -8.91 -9.55 -1.14
N ASP A 213 -8.30 -9.20 -0.01
CA ASP A 213 -8.89 -8.29 0.97
C ASP A 213 -8.89 -6.86 0.42
N PRO A 214 -10.07 -6.22 0.20
CA PRO A 214 -10.14 -4.85 -0.31
C PRO A 214 -9.67 -3.78 0.69
N SER A 215 -9.41 -4.14 1.95
CA SER A 215 -8.79 -3.24 2.93
C SER A 215 -7.28 -3.09 2.72
N ILE A 216 -6.64 -4.01 1.99
CA ILE A 216 -5.21 -3.99 1.72
C ILE A 216 -4.98 -3.37 0.34
N SER A 217 -4.39 -2.19 0.34
CA SER A 217 -3.95 -1.52 -0.89
C SER A 217 -2.56 -2.01 -1.27
N ILE A 218 -2.36 -2.44 -2.52
CA ILE A 218 -1.04 -2.85 -3.03
C ILE A 218 -0.63 -1.98 -4.21
N GLY A 219 0.49 -1.27 -4.12
CA GLY A 219 0.88 -0.26 -5.11
C GLY A 219 2.35 0.12 -5.12
N ARG A 220 2.79 0.72 -6.22
CA ARG A 220 4.14 1.26 -6.40
C ARG A 220 4.34 2.56 -5.64
N ILE A 221 5.53 2.73 -5.09
CA ILE A 221 5.99 4.00 -4.53
C ILE A 221 6.39 4.97 -5.64
N GLU A 222 5.94 6.22 -5.51
CA GLU A 222 6.45 7.31 -6.35
C GLU A 222 7.54 8.08 -5.61
N TYR A 223 8.71 8.14 -6.24
CA TYR A 223 9.89 8.78 -5.67
C TYR A 223 9.93 10.27 -6.03
N ILE A 224 9.88 11.13 -5.01
CA ILE A 224 9.79 12.58 -5.17
C ILE A 224 10.92 13.31 -4.43
N ASN A 225 11.28 14.49 -4.94
CA ASN A 225 12.19 15.40 -4.26
C ASN A 225 11.39 16.30 -3.29
N LEU A 226 11.40 15.94 -2.01
CA LEU A 226 10.71 16.70 -0.94
C LEU A 226 11.29 18.11 -0.69
N LYS A 227 12.41 18.47 -1.33
CA LYS A 227 12.94 19.85 -1.30
C LYS A 227 12.03 20.81 -2.07
N ASP A 228 11.47 20.35 -3.18
CA ASP A 228 10.78 21.20 -4.16
C ASP A 228 9.30 20.84 -4.30
N LYS A 229 8.89 19.66 -3.81
CA LYS A 229 7.52 19.16 -3.87
C LYS A 229 7.02 18.75 -2.50
N TYR A 230 5.71 18.84 -2.30
CA TYR A 230 5.04 18.24 -1.15
C TYR A 230 4.30 16.97 -1.57
N ALA A 231 4.23 15.98 -0.67
CA ALA A 231 3.29 14.88 -0.80
C ALA A 231 1.91 15.35 -0.33
N GLY A 232 0.89 15.19 -1.17
CA GLY A 232 -0.49 15.43 -0.77
C GLY A 232 -0.90 14.55 0.43
N VAL A 233 -1.89 14.98 1.20
CA VAL A 233 -2.29 14.33 2.45
C VAL A 233 -2.56 12.83 2.24
N TYR A 234 -3.33 12.47 1.20
CA TYR A 234 -3.67 11.09 0.87
C TYR A 234 -2.58 10.29 0.15
N LYS A 235 -1.51 10.95 -0.30
CA LYS A 235 -0.42 10.33 -1.10
C LYS A 235 0.81 10.02 -0.27
N SER A 236 0.93 10.54 0.95
CA SER A 236 2.20 10.53 1.68
C SER A 236 2.79 9.15 1.97
N PHE A 237 1.95 8.14 2.21
CA PHE A 237 2.42 6.76 2.41
C PHE A 237 2.78 6.04 1.10
N TRP A 238 2.51 6.68 -0.03
CA TRP A 238 2.84 6.25 -1.39
C TRP A 238 3.93 7.13 -2.03
N ARG A 239 4.67 7.87 -1.19
CA ARG A 239 5.75 8.75 -1.60
C ARG A 239 6.99 8.44 -0.76
N LYS A 240 8.13 8.40 -1.43
CA LYS A 240 9.43 8.24 -0.79
C LYS A 240 10.44 9.21 -1.38
N ARG A 241 11.51 9.49 -0.65
CA ARG A 241 12.56 10.41 -1.11
C ARG A 241 13.26 9.81 -2.33
N LYS A 242 13.60 10.66 -3.31
CA LYS A 242 14.26 10.28 -4.57
C LYS A 242 15.54 9.44 -4.39
N SER A 243 16.26 9.61 -3.28
CA SER A 243 17.46 8.81 -2.94
C SER A 243 17.20 7.30 -2.79
N PHE A 244 15.96 6.89 -2.53
CA PHE A 244 15.56 5.48 -2.39
C PHE A 244 14.99 4.87 -3.68
N GLU A 245 15.06 5.57 -4.81
CA GLU A 245 14.48 5.09 -6.08
C GLU A 245 15.00 3.72 -6.53
N HIS A 246 16.25 3.40 -6.16
CA HIS A 246 16.85 2.09 -6.43
C HIS A 246 16.10 0.92 -5.77
N GLU A 247 15.31 1.17 -4.71
CA GLU A 247 14.52 0.14 -4.04
C GLU A 247 13.30 -0.33 -4.84
N ARG A 248 12.85 0.40 -5.87
CA ARG A 248 11.70 0.04 -6.73
C ARG A 248 10.52 -0.56 -5.94
N GLU A 249 10.14 0.14 -4.88
CA GLU A 249 9.32 -0.40 -3.80
C GLU A 249 7.84 -0.54 -4.22
N VAL A 250 7.28 -1.72 -3.95
CA VAL A 250 5.84 -2.00 -3.96
C VAL A 250 5.41 -2.26 -2.51
N ARG A 251 4.39 -1.54 -2.04
CA ARG A 251 3.83 -1.68 -0.69
C ARG A 251 2.51 -2.39 -0.73
N ALA A 252 2.34 -3.38 0.15
CA ALA A 252 1.03 -3.74 0.67
C ALA A 252 0.79 -2.89 1.93
N LEU A 253 -0.33 -2.16 1.97
CA LEU A 253 -0.66 -1.19 3.00
C LEU A 253 -2.05 -1.48 3.57
N LEU A 254 -2.10 -1.60 4.90
CA LEU A 254 -3.33 -1.74 5.68
C LEU A 254 -3.46 -0.53 6.61
N GLN A 255 -4.67 0.02 6.71
CA GLN A 255 -5.01 0.99 7.75
C GLN A 255 -5.86 0.30 8.83
N ASP A 256 -5.39 0.32 10.06
CA ASP A 256 -6.08 -0.23 11.23
C ASP A 256 -6.11 0.86 12.31
N PHE A 257 -7.32 1.31 12.64
CA PHE A 257 -7.58 2.42 13.56
C PHE A 257 -7.68 1.98 15.02
N GLU A 258 -7.79 0.67 15.27
CA GLU A 258 -8.07 0.09 16.58
C GLU A 258 -6.83 -0.55 17.20
N SER A 259 -5.80 -0.84 16.39
CA SER A 259 -4.54 -1.42 16.84
C SER A 259 -3.68 -0.52 17.71
N PRO A 260 -3.29 -0.93 18.93
CA PRO A 260 -2.16 -0.33 19.63
C PRO A 260 -0.80 -0.92 19.22
N ASP A 261 -0.79 -2.06 18.52
CA ASP A 261 0.41 -2.86 18.29
C ASP A 261 1.38 -2.21 17.31
N LEU A 262 2.67 -2.55 17.41
CA LEU A 262 3.74 -2.05 16.52
C LEU A 262 3.78 -2.76 15.17
N GLY A 263 2.97 -3.79 14.98
CA GLY A 263 2.84 -4.51 13.73
C GLY A 263 1.59 -5.38 13.68
N ARG A 264 1.28 -5.84 12.48
CA ARG A 264 0.15 -6.70 12.19
C ARG A 264 0.63 -7.93 11.43
N LEU A 265 0.28 -9.10 11.96
CA LEU A 265 0.48 -10.35 11.26
C LEU A 265 -0.83 -10.71 10.57
N LEU A 266 -0.85 -10.66 9.24
CA LEU A 266 -2.03 -11.02 8.46
C LEU A 266 -1.87 -12.44 7.91
N PRO A 267 -2.87 -13.33 8.09
CA PRO A 267 -2.82 -14.66 7.51
C PRO A 267 -2.57 -14.60 6.00
N CYS A 268 -1.70 -15.47 5.51
CA CYS A 268 -1.45 -15.59 4.08
C CYS A 268 -1.31 -17.05 3.65
N ASP A 269 -1.77 -17.35 2.44
CA ASP A 269 -1.54 -18.64 1.80
C ASP A 269 -0.09 -18.72 1.29
N LEU A 270 0.73 -19.57 1.93
CA LEU A 270 2.15 -19.73 1.57
C LEU A 270 2.35 -20.40 0.21
N ASP A 271 1.45 -21.31 -0.19
CA ASP A 271 1.54 -22.03 -1.46
C ASP A 271 1.27 -21.10 -2.65
N VAL A 272 0.53 -20.01 -2.40
CA VAL A 272 0.31 -18.94 -3.37
C VAL A 272 1.38 -17.86 -3.25
N LEU A 273 1.76 -17.47 -2.03
CA LEU A 273 2.69 -16.36 -1.81
C LEU A 273 4.11 -16.67 -2.29
N ILE A 274 4.64 -17.85 -1.97
CA ILE A 274 6.04 -18.20 -2.19
C ILE A 274 6.15 -18.96 -3.52
N GLU A 275 6.60 -18.29 -4.58
CA GLU A 275 6.78 -18.95 -5.88
C GLU A 275 8.18 -19.58 -5.99
N GLU A 276 9.21 -18.85 -5.58
CA GLU A 276 10.59 -19.34 -5.49
C GLU A 276 11.32 -18.75 -4.29
N VAL A 277 12.33 -19.47 -3.82
CA VAL A 277 13.20 -19.04 -2.71
C VAL A 277 14.64 -19.00 -3.20
N PHE A 278 15.31 -17.89 -2.94
CA PHE A 278 16.71 -17.68 -3.29
C PHE A 278 17.55 -17.54 -2.04
N VAL A 279 18.76 -18.08 -2.11
CA VAL A 279 19.74 -18.02 -1.03
C VAL A 279 20.84 -17.03 -1.41
N SER A 280 21.22 -16.17 -0.46
CA SER A 280 22.25 -15.15 -0.63
C SER A 280 23.53 -15.68 -1.32
N PRO A 281 24.17 -14.90 -2.20
CA PRO A 281 25.40 -15.31 -2.89
C PRO A 281 26.59 -15.50 -1.93
N LYS A 282 26.50 -14.99 -0.70
CA LYS A 282 27.51 -15.18 0.35
C LYS A 282 27.22 -16.35 1.27
N ALA A 283 26.08 -17.02 1.10
CA ALA A 283 25.69 -18.11 1.97
C ALA A 283 26.51 -19.37 1.66
N PRO A 284 26.89 -20.15 2.69
CA PRO A 284 27.58 -21.42 2.48
C PRO A 284 26.65 -22.48 1.85
N PRO A 285 27.18 -23.47 1.10
CA PRO A 285 26.36 -24.47 0.40
C PRO A 285 25.37 -25.24 1.29
N TRP A 286 25.74 -25.53 2.54
CA TRP A 286 24.86 -26.22 3.50
C TRP A 286 23.56 -25.45 3.79
N PHE A 287 23.55 -24.14 3.60
CA PHE A 287 22.39 -23.32 3.91
C PHE A 287 21.22 -23.61 2.97
N VAL A 288 21.48 -23.97 1.71
CA VAL A 288 20.43 -24.43 0.77
C VAL A 288 19.74 -25.69 1.30
N HIS A 289 20.49 -26.65 1.84
CA HIS A 289 19.91 -27.85 2.45
C HIS A 289 19.04 -27.49 3.66
N LEU A 290 19.51 -26.59 4.53
CA LEU A 290 18.72 -26.13 5.67
C LEU A 290 17.40 -25.47 5.24
N ILE A 291 17.41 -24.63 4.19
CA ILE A 291 16.16 -24.03 3.69
C ILE A 291 15.20 -25.10 3.16
N ASN A 292 15.70 -26.13 2.46
CA ASN A 292 14.87 -27.24 2.00
C ASN A 292 14.25 -28.02 3.18
N ASP A 293 15.04 -28.38 4.19
CA ASP A 293 14.56 -29.08 5.39
C ASP A 293 13.47 -28.28 6.12
N VAL A 294 13.67 -26.96 6.22
CA VAL A 294 12.72 -26.04 6.84
C VAL A 294 11.44 -25.94 6.01
N ASN A 295 11.55 -25.84 4.68
CA ASN A 295 10.41 -25.80 3.78
C ASN A 295 9.57 -27.07 3.89
N GLU A 296 10.21 -28.25 3.87
CA GLU A 296 9.55 -29.54 4.05
C GLU A 296 8.81 -29.61 5.40
N LYS A 297 9.47 -29.18 6.48
CA LYS A 297 8.88 -29.14 7.82
C LYS A 297 7.59 -28.30 7.90
N TYR A 298 7.52 -27.18 7.19
CA TYR A 298 6.33 -26.31 7.17
C TYR A 298 5.36 -26.62 6.02
N GLY A 299 5.67 -27.63 5.20
CA GLY A 299 4.82 -28.10 4.10
C GLY A 299 4.91 -27.25 2.83
N VAL A 300 5.93 -26.41 2.67
CA VAL A 300 6.12 -25.54 1.50
C VAL A 300 6.92 -26.28 0.43
N LYS A 301 6.34 -26.44 -0.76
CA LYS A 301 6.97 -27.16 -1.88
C LYS A 301 7.40 -26.20 -2.98
N VAL A 302 8.52 -25.52 -2.75
CA VAL A 302 9.03 -24.48 -3.66
C VAL A 302 10.47 -24.75 -4.04
N LYS A 303 10.85 -24.30 -5.24
CA LYS A 303 12.23 -24.37 -5.69
C LYS A 303 13.10 -23.45 -4.83
N VAL A 304 14.17 -24.01 -4.27
CA VAL A 304 15.22 -23.26 -3.56
C VAL A 304 16.46 -23.21 -4.45
N SER A 305 16.88 -22.00 -4.83
CA SER A 305 18.04 -21.77 -5.70
C SER A 305 19.11 -20.95 -4.97
N PRO A 306 20.41 -21.19 -5.20
CA PRO A 306 21.40 -20.17 -4.88
C PRO A 306 21.18 -18.94 -5.77
N SER A 307 21.57 -17.76 -5.29
CA SER A 307 21.56 -16.52 -6.07
C SER A 307 22.46 -16.64 -7.30
N GLU A 308 21.97 -16.20 -8.47
CA GLU A 308 22.73 -16.18 -9.74
C GLU A 308 23.98 -15.28 -9.65
N LEU A 309 23.97 -14.28 -8.76
CA LEU A 309 25.12 -13.42 -8.48
C LEU A 309 26.35 -14.16 -7.90
N GLY A 310 26.19 -15.42 -7.49
CA GLY A 310 27.27 -16.28 -7.01
C GLY A 310 27.91 -17.15 -8.11
N GLU A 311 27.43 -17.09 -9.35
CA GLU A 311 27.96 -17.89 -10.45
C GLU A 311 29.39 -17.50 -10.84
N GLU A 312 30.20 -18.49 -11.20
CA GLU A 312 31.59 -18.28 -11.60
C GLU A 312 31.65 -17.72 -13.04
N PRO A 313 32.29 -16.55 -13.26
CA PRO A 313 32.50 -16.03 -14.60
C PRO A 313 33.64 -16.78 -15.33
N PHE A 314 33.54 -16.86 -16.64
CA PHE A 314 34.64 -17.25 -17.54
C PHE A 314 35.37 -16.00 -18.06
N PHE A 315 36.70 -16.07 -18.26
CA PHE A 315 37.55 -14.96 -18.73
C PHE A 315 38.40 -15.36 -19.93
#